data_AF-A0A7S4JN33-F1
#
_entry.id   AF-A0A7S4JN33-F1
#
_cell.length_a   1.000
_cell.length_b   1.000
_cell.length_c   1.000
_cell.angle_alpha   90.00
_cell.angle_beta   90.00
_cell.angle_gamma   90.00
#
_symmetry.space_group_name_H-M   'P 1'
#
loop_
_entity.id
_entity.type
_entity.pdbx_description
1 polymer ?
#
loop_
_entity_poly.entity_id
_entity_poly.type
_entity_poly.pdbx_seq_one_letter_code
_entity_poly.pdbx_strand_id
1 'polypeptide(L)'
;STLATAGLFYLCGSASAFCPTRQTFLPPSTVRPGDGPQLHVGLDSPASEAPNAYEPNRDDAVQVLQEFVRSDFAIAMCQYFSINPVEYGELGSLFEYVKLDNLSEGKIIIKLKETFGEKKNSIMERLSRDLRARIPTISQIHYINRDGRDVY
;
A
#
# COMPACT_ATOMS: atom_id res chain seq x y z
N SER A 1 48.04 25.97 23.55
CA SER A 1 46.64 26.39 23.77
C SER A 1 46.08 26.82 22.44
N THR A 2 45.20 26.02 21.83
CA THR A 2 44.70 26.24 20.48
C THR A 2 43.17 26.32 20.56
N LEU A 3 42.65 27.53 20.36
CA LEU A 3 41.23 27.88 20.42
C LEU A 3 40.59 27.54 19.07
N ALA A 4 39.65 26.59 19.04
CA ALA A 4 38.88 26.25 17.84
C ALA A 4 37.43 26.69 18.04
N THR A 5 37.10 27.85 17.45
CA THR A 5 35.74 28.37 17.34
C THR A 5 35.12 27.79 16.08
N ALA A 6 34.12 26.92 16.20
CA ALA A 6 33.39 26.36 15.07
C ALA A 6 31.87 26.56 15.26
N GLY A 7 31.38 27.55 14.51
CA GLY A 7 30.07 27.71 13.87
C GLY A 7 28.85 26.94 14.41
N LEU A 8 27.92 27.71 14.95
CA LEU A 8 26.53 27.35 15.22
C LEU A 8 25.77 27.13 13.89
N PHE A 9 25.27 25.91 13.64
CA PHE A 9 24.35 25.66 12.52
C PHE A 9 22.91 25.91 12.95
N TYR A 10 22.29 26.93 12.37
CA TYR A 10 20.86 27.21 12.47
C TYR A 10 20.07 26.21 11.63
N LEU A 11 19.28 25.35 12.28
CA LEU A 11 18.26 24.55 11.62
C LEU A 11 17.00 25.40 11.43
N CYS A 12 16.81 25.92 10.22
CA CYS A 12 15.56 26.52 9.77
C CYS A 12 14.54 25.39 9.50
N GLY A 13 13.68 25.11 10.49
CA GLY A 13 12.53 24.24 10.32
C GLY A 13 11.39 24.99 9.65
N SER A 14 11.13 24.71 8.37
CA SER A 14 9.89 25.09 7.70
C SER A 14 9.02 23.84 7.59
N ALA A 15 7.88 23.82 8.29
CA ALA A 15 6.84 22.84 8.04
C ALA A 15 5.48 23.54 8.03
N SER A 16 4.85 23.40 6.88
CA SER A 16 3.67 24.08 6.37
C SER A 16 2.40 23.73 7.13
N ALA A 17 1.49 24.69 7.21
CA ALA A 17 0.18 24.60 7.82
C ALA A 17 -0.66 23.45 7.25
N PHE A 18 -1.15 22.60 8.14
CA PHE A 18 -2.25 21.67 7.89
C PHE A 18 -3.58 22.39 8.17
N CYS A 19 -4.36 22.63 7.13
CA CYS A 19 -5.79 22.92 7.25
C CYS A 19 -6.56 21.64 6.93
N PRO A 20 -7.42 21.16 7.84
CA PRO A 20 -8.72 20.72 7.37
C PRO A 20 -9.81 21.01 8.40
N THR A 21 -10.65 22.02 8.19
CA THR A 21 -12.02 21.97 8.72
C THR A 21 -12.93 22.80 7.82
N ARG A 22 -13.47 22.15 6.81
CA ARG A 22 -14.65 22.66 6.10
C ARG A 22 -15.88 22.40 6.97
N GLN A 23 -16.55 23.50 7.28
CA GLN A 23 -17.71 23.66 8.14
C GLN A 23 -18.86 22.66 7.91
N THR A 24 -19.60 22.36 8.98
CA THR A 24 -21.07 22.28 8.88
C THR A 24 -21.66 23.06 10.06
N PHE A 25 -21.93 24.33 9.80
CA PHE A 25 -22.75 25.19 10.64
C PHE A 25 -24.23 24.84 10.33
N LEU A 26 -24.97 24.41 11.34
CA LEU A 26 -26.44 24.30 11.27
C LEU A 26 -27.05 25.70 11.42
N PRO A 27 -27.97 26.14 10.54
CA PRO A 27 -28.90 27.21 10.88
C PRO A 27 -30.26 26.64 11.37
N PRO A 28 -31.00 27.43 12.17
CA PRO A 28 -32.13 26.98 12.95
C PRO A 28 -33.41 26.77 12.13
N SER A 29 -34.22 25.84 12.62
CA SER A 29 -35.59 25.58 12.20
C SER A 29 -36.46 26.85 12.28
N THR A 30 -37.13 27.22 11.20
CA THR A 30 -38.29 28.13 11.23
C THR A 30 -39.27 27.69 10.15
N VAL A 31 -40.41 27.15 10.60
CA VAL A 31 -41.58 26.75 9.82
C VAL A 31 -42.29 27.98 9.28
N ARG A 32 -42.85 27.93 8.05
CA ARG A 32 -44.20 28.44 7.71
C ARG A 32 -44.67 28.04 6.29
N PRO A 33 -46.00 28.06 6.02
CA PRO A 33 -46.70 27.15 5.10
C PRO A 33 -47.18 27.79 3.79
N GLY A 34 -47.41 26.93 2.79
CA GLY A 34 -48.38 27.12 1.70
C GLY A 34 -47.87 27.86 0.46
N ASP A 35 -47.60 27.15 -0.63
CA ASP A 35 -48.33 27.22 -1.91
C ASP A 35 -47.74 26.16 -2.88
N GLY A 36 -48.56 25.57 -3.76
CA GLY A 36 -48.11 24.61 -4.78
C GLY A 36 -47.39 25.30 -5.95
N PRO A 37 -47.24 24.68 -7.15
CA PRO A 37 -47.75 23.39 -7.61
C PRO A 37 -46.68 22.44 -8.23
N GLN A 38 -47.11 21.21 -8.54
CA GLN A 38 -46.42 20.16 -9.30
C GLN A 38 -45.54 20.67 -10.45
N LEU A 39 -44.29 20.19 -10.54
CA LEU A 39 -43.64 19.91 -11.82
C LEU A 39 -42.64 18.75 -11.72
N HIS A 40 -42.95 17.72 -12.50
CA HIS A 40 -42.06 16.80 -13.20
C HIS A 40 -41.18 15.83 -12.38
N VAL A 41 -41.63 14.57 -12.39
CA VAL A 41 -40.85 13.36 -12.13
C VAL A 41 -39.71 13.29 -13.16
N GLY A 42 -38.55 13.86 -12.82
CA GLY A 42 -37.26 13.51 -13.42
C GLY A 42 -36.65 12.39 -12.60
N LEU A 43 -37.02 11.15 -12.93
CA LEU A 43 -36.41 9.95 -12.35
C LEU A 43 -35.15 9.58 -13.15
N ASP A 44 -34.25 10.52 -13.34
CA ASP A 44 -32.86 10.24 -13.73
C ASP A 44 -32.06 9.95 -12.47
N SER A 45 -32.41 8.84 -11.82
CA SER A 45 -31.45 8.14 -10.98
C SER A 45 -30.27 7.80 -11.88
N PRO A 46 -29.04 8.34 -11.65
CA PRO A 46 -27.88 7.66 -12.20
C PRO A 46 -27.95 6.27 -11.60
N ALA A 47 -28.11 5.27 -12.48
CA ALA A 47 -28.05 3.87 -12.10
C ALA A 47 -26.87 3.74 -11.14
N SER A 48 -27.18 3.30 -9.91
CA SER A 48 -26.21 2.89 -8.93
C SER A 48 -25.32 1.87 -9.64
N GLU A 49 -24.21 2.32 -10.20
CA GLU A 49 -23.12 1.44 -10.59
C GLU A 49 -22.75 0.75 -9.29
N ALA A 50 -23.21 -0.50 -9.17
CA ALA A 50 -22.68 -1.40 -8.18
C ALA A 50 -21.16 -1.28 -8.28
N PRO A 51 -20.44 -1.11 -7.16
CA PRO A 51 -19.00 -1.03 -7.19
C PRO A 51 -18.53 -2.24 -7.99
N ASN A 52 -17.93 -2.00 -9.17
CA ASN A 52 -17.33 -3.06 -9.96
C ASN A 52 -16.50 -3.88 -8.97
N ALA A 53 -16.94 -5.12 -8.72
CA ALA A 53 -16.19 -6.01 -7.86
C ALA A 53 -14.79 -6.03 -8.44
N TYR A 54 -13.83 -5.45 -7.72
CA TYR A 54 -12.47 -5.29 -8.19
C TYR A 54 -11.87 -6.70 -8.23
N GLU A 55 -12.09 -7.42 -9.33
CA GLU A 55 -11.46 -8.71 -9.57
C GLU A 55 -9.96 -8.44 -9.61
N PRO A 56 -9.18 -8.98 -8.66
CA PRO A 56 -7.75 -8.72 -8.63
C PRO A 56 -7.10 -9.24 -9.90
N ASN A 57 -6.55 -8.31 -10.69
CA ASN A 57 -5.85 -8.68 -11.91
C ASN A 57 -4.43 -9.18 -11.57
N ARG A 58 -3.98 -10.20 -12.31
CA ARG A 58 -2.63 -10.73 -12.22
C ARG A 58 -1.58 -9.65 -12.49
N ASP A 59 -1.84 -8.78 -13.47
CA ASP A 59 -0.91 -7.70 -13.82
C ASP A 59 -0.72 -6.71 -12.67
N ASP A 60 -1.78 -6.38 -11.94
CA ASP A 60 -1.71 -5.50 -10.77
C ASP A 60 -0.81 -6.11 -9.70
N ALA A 61 -0.98 -7.40 -9.39
CA ALA A 61 -0.17 -8.08 -8.39
C ALA A 61 1.31 -8.13 -8.79
N VAL A 62 1.61 -8.43 -10.06
CA VAL A 62 2.97 -8.38 -10.58
C VAL A 62 3.55 -6.97 -10.51
N GLN A 63 2.76 -5.95 -10.84
CA GLN A 63 3.19 -4.56 -10.75
C GLN A 63 3.54 -4.17 -9.32
N VAL A 64 2.69 -4.51 -8.34
CA VAL A 64 2.95 -4.22 -6.93
C VAL A 64 4.22 -4.93 -6.44
N LEU A 65 4.43 -6.19 -6.83
CA LEU A 65 5.65 -6.93 -6.50
C LEU A 65 6.89 -6.28 -7.14
N GLN A 66 6.79 -5.84 -8.39
CA GLN A 66 7.86 -5.19 -9.13
C GLN A 66 8.22 -3.82 -8.54
N GLU A 67 7.22 -3.06 -8.10
CA GLU A 67 7.44 -1.80 -7.38
C GLU A 67 8.04 -2.03 -6.00
N PHE A 68 7.60 -3.07 -5.30
CA PHE A 68 8.14 -3.42 -3.99
C PHE A 68 9.64 -3.71 -4.05
N VAL A 69 10.09 -4.55 -5.00
CA VAL A 69 11.53 -4.87 -5.13
C VAL A 69 12.39 -3.67 -5.55
N ARG A 70 11.79 -2.65 -6.14
CA ARG A 70 12.44 -1.38 -6.50
C ARG A 70 12.38 -0.34 -5.38
N SER A 71 11.70 -0.62 -4.28
CA SER A 71 11.64 0.30 -3.14
C SER A 71 13.00 0.44 -2.45
N ASP A 72 13.29 1.61 -1.87
CA ASP A 72 14.50 1.83 -1.08
C ASP A 72 14.66 0.80 0.05
N PHE A 73 13.53 0.34 0.61
CA PHE A 73 13.51 -0.71 1.63
C PHE A 73 14.02 -2.04 1.08
N ALA A 74 13.51 -2.48 -0.07
CA ALA A 74 13.94 -3.73 -0.72
C ALA A 74 15.41 -3.66 -1.13
N ILE A 75 15.83 -2.53 -1.72
CA ILE A 75 17.22 -2.30 -2.11
C ILE A 75 18.14 -2.34 -0.88
N ALA A 76 17.77 -1.68 0.22
CA ALA A 76 18.54 -1.72 1.46
C ALA A 76 18.66 -3.14 2.04
N MET A 77 17.61 -3.96 1.93
CA MET A 77 17.66 -5.37 2.33
C MET A 77 18.61 -6.16 1.42
N CYS A 78 18.51 -6.01 0.10
CA CYS A 78 19.41 -6.67 -0.84
C CYS A 78 20.88 -6.28 -0.59
N GLN A 79 21.15 -5.01 -0.30
CA GLN A 79 22.48 -4.52 0.08
C GLN A 79 22.97 -5.14 1.39
N TYR A 80 22.13 -5.16 2.43
CA TYR A 80 22.48 -5.73 3.73
C TYR A 80 22.87 -7.22 3.63
N PHE A 81 22.18 -7.97 2.77
CA PHE A 81 22.44 -9.39 2.53
C PHE A 81 23.42 -9.68 1.39
N SER A 82 24.10 -8.66 0.86
CA SER A 82 25.10 -8.80 -0.22
C SER A 82 24.58 -9.53 -1.47
N ILE A 83 23.31 -9.30 -1.82
CA ILE A 83 22.75 -9.75 -3.10
C ILE A 83 23.49 -9.03 -4.23
N ASN A 84 23.63 -9.68 -5.39
CA ASN A 84 24.32 -9.09 -6.54
C ASN A 84 23.66 -7.75 -6.95
N PRO A 85 24.39 -6.64 -7.04
CA PRO A 85 23.84 -5.34 -7.42
C PRO A 85 23.12 -5.33 -8.77
N VAL A 86 23.50 -6.22 -9.68
CA VAL A 86 22.86 -6.37 -10.99
C VAL A 86 21.42 -6.89 -10.87
N GLU A 87 21.11 -7.61 -9.80
CA GLU A 87 19.76 -8.14 -9.54
C GLU A 87 18.86 -7.11 -8.83
N TYR A 88 19.40 -5.98 -8.35
CA TYR A 88 18.61 -5.01 -7.56
C TYR A 88 17.41 -4.50 -8.35
N GLY A 89 16.24 -4.50 -7.71
CA GLY A 89 15.01 -4.09 -8.36
C GLY A 89 14.39 -5.15 -9.27
N GLU A 90 14.94 -6.36 -9.35
CA GLU A 90 14.31 -7.50 -10.00
C GLU A 90 13.57 -8.38 -8.99
N LEU A 91 12.49 -9.03 -9.42
CA LEU A 91 11.75 -9.98 -8.58
C LEU A 91 12.66 -11.09 -8.05
N GLY A 92 13.60 -11.55 -8.88
CA GLY A 92 14.58 -12.58 -8.52
C GLY A 92 15.55 -12.17 -7.42
N SER A 93 15.72 -10.88 -7.10
CA SER A 93 16.61 -10.46 -6.01
C SER A 93 16.07 -10.80 -4.62
N LEU A 94 14.76 -10.80 -4.47
CA LEU A 94 14.07 -10.99 -3.19
C LEU A 94 13.30 -12.31 -3.13
N PHE A 95 12.65 -12.67 -4.24
CA PHE A 95 11.77 -13.82 -4.31
C PHE A 95 12.50 -15.00 -4.95
N GLU A 96 12.41 -16.15 -4.28
CA GLU A 96 12.76 -17.43 -4.87
C GLU A 96 11.59 -17.99 -5.69
N TYR A 97 10.36 -17.72 -5.24
CA TYR A 97 9.15 -18.18 -5.89
C TYR A 97 7.97 -17.25 -5.62
N VAL A 98 7.17 -17.00 -6.64
CA VAL A 98 5.88 -16.30 -6.52
C VAL A 98 4.86 -17.06 -7.34
N LYS A 99 3.72 -17.40 -6.73
CA LYS A 99 2.56 -17.97 -7.41
C LYS A 99 1.33 -17.17 -7.05
N LEU A 100 0.71 -16.60 -8.07
CA LEU A 100 -0.59 -15.97 -7.98
C LEU A 100 -1.63 -17.08 -8.17
N ASP A 101 -2.12 -17.63 -7.06
CA ASP A 101 -2.96 -18.85 -7.00
C ASP A 101 -4.37 -18.44 -6.61
N ASN A 102 -5.38 -18.73 -7.43
CA ASN A 102 -6.77 -18.36 -7.13
C ASN A 102 -6.90 -16.87 -6.74
N LEU A 103 -6.49 -15.97 -7.66
CA LEU A 103 -6.60 -14.52 -7.43
C LEU A 103 -8.04 -14.09 -7.13
N SER A 104 -9.06 -14.72 -7.72
CA SER A 104 -10.47 -14.48 -7.38
C SER A 104 -10.80 -14.76 -5.90
N GLU A 105 -10.03 -15.60 -5.21
CA GLU A 105 -10.11 -15.83 -3.75
C GLU A 105 -9.13 -14.94 -2.96
N GLY A 106 -8.35 -14.11 -3.66
CA GLY A 106 -7.38 -13.20 -3.08
C GLY A 106 -6.15 -13.89 -2.52
N LYS A 107 -5.75 -15.05 -3.09
CA LYS A 107 -4.63 -15.85 -2.58
C LYS A 107 -3.35 -15.64 -3.39
N ILE A 108 -2.24 -15.45 -2.68
CA ILE A 108 -0.91 -15.34 -3.27
C ILE A 108 0.06 -16.17 -2.43
N ILE A 109 0.91 -16.95 -3.09
CA ILE A 109 1.94 -17.77 -2.45
C ILE A 109 3.31 -17.18 -2.77
N ILE A 110 4.09 -16.88 -1.74
CA ILE A 110 5.39 -16.21 -1.87
C ILE A 110 6.45 -16.99 -1.09
N LYS A 111 7.62 -17.17 -1.70
CA LYS A 111 8.84 -17.67 -1.07
C LYS A 111 9.96 -16.65 -1.26
N LEU A 112 10.50 -16.15 -0.15
CA LEU A 112 11.69 -15.30 -0.16
C LEU A 112 12.95 -16.15 -0.24
N LYS A 113 14.01 -15.62 -0.88
CA LYS A 113 15.33 -16.25 -0.90
C LYS A 113 15.82 -16.55 0.51
N GLU A 114 16.57 -17.64 0.65
CA GLU A 114 17.02 -18.11 1.95
C GLU A 114 17.91 -17.10 2.69
N THR A 115 18.68 -16.33 1.93
CA THR A 115 19.67 -15.34 2.39
C THR A 115 19.12 -14.35 3.41
N PHE A 116 17.82 -14.04 3.36
CA PHE A 116 17.19 -13.03 4.22
C PHE A 116 16.94 -13.48 5.67
N GLY A 117 17.16 -14.77 6.00
CA GLY A 117 17.15 -15.28 7.39
C GLY A 117 16.01 -14.75 8.27
N GLU A 118 16.36 -14.12 9.39
CA GLU A 118 15.43 -13.57 10.38
C GLU A 118 14.64 -12.34 9.87
N LYS A 119 15.13 -11.65 8.83
CA LYS A 119 14.47 -10.46 8.26
C LYS A 119 13.32 -10.81 7.32
N LYS A 120 13.15 -12.08 6.95
CA LYS A 120 12.04 -12.55 6.11
C LYS A 120 10.68 -12.11 6.64
N ASN A 121 10.45 -12.19 7.95
CA ASN A 121 9.19 -11.77 8.56
C ASN A 121 8.93 -10.27 8.37
N SER A 122 9.96 -9.44 8.54
CA SER A 122 9.84 -7.99 8.35
C SER A 122 9.58 -7.61 6.89
N ILE A 123 10.24 -8.30 5.95
CA ILE A 123 10.01 -8.13 4.51
C ILE A 123 8.59 -8.56 4.15
N MET A 124 8.14 -9.73 4.63
CA MET A 124 6.80 -10.25 4.37
C MET A 124 5.71 -9.37 4.99
N GLU A 125 5.89 -8.86 6.21
CA GLU A 125 4.92 -7.98 6.85
C GLU A 125 4.73 -6.71 6.02
N ARG A 126 5.83 -6.09 5.59
CA ARG A 126 5.77 -4.87 4.79
C ARG A 126 5.17 -5.13 3.40
N LEU A 127 5.58 -6.21 2.75
CA LEU A 127 5.01 -6.63 1.47
C LEU A 127 3.51 -6.92 1.58
N SER A 128 3.08 -7.58 2.65
CA SER A 128 1.67 -7.88 2.88
C SER A 128 0.82 -6.62 3.03
N ARG A 129 1.40 -5.59 3.67
CA ARG A 129 0.78 -4.28 3.82
C ARG A 129 0.64 -3.57 2.48
N ASP A 130 1.70 -3.57 1.67
CA ASP A 130 1.69 -2.93 0.35
C ASP A 130 0.74 -3.63 -0.63
N LEU A 131 0.72 -4.96 -0.63
CA LEU A 131 -0.21 -5.76 -1.44
C LEU A 131 -1.66 -5.49 -1.08
N ARG A 132 -2.01 -5.52 0.22
CA ARG A 132 -3.39 -5.26 0.67
C ARG A 132 -3.81 -3.80 0.48
N ALA A 133 -2.88 -2.85 0.58
CA ALA A 133 -3.18 -1.43 0.37
C ALA A 133 -3.53 -1.12 -1.09
N ARG A 134 -2.93 -1.84 -2.04
CA ARG A 134 -3.10 -1.58 -3.48
C ARG A 134 -4.09 -2.53 -4.15
N ILE A 135 -4.18 -3.76 -3.64
CA ILE A 135 -5.08 -4.80 -4.14
C ILE A 135 -5.87 -5.31 -2.93
N PRO A 136 -6.91 -4.57 -2.51
CA PRO A 136 -7.64 -4.85 -1.27
C PRO A 136 -8.39 -6.19 -1.27
N THR A 137 -8.56 -6.80 -2.44
CA THR A 137 -9.13 -8.14 -2.59
C THR A 137 -8.18 -9.27 -2.20
N ILE A 138 -6.88 -9.00 -2.03
CA ILE A 138 -5.94 -9.99 -1.49
C ILE A 138 -6.25 -10.25 -0.02
N SER A 139 -6.84 -11.41 0.24
CA SER A 139 -7.21 -11.84 1.59
C SER A 139 -6.10 -12.67 2.24
N GLN A 140 -5.38 -13.49 1.46
CA GLN A 140 -4.44 -14.49 1.97
C GLN A 140 -3.08 -14.41 1.27
N ILE A 141 -2.02 -14.22 2.06
CA ILE A 141 -0.64 -14.24 1.56
C ILE A 141 0.07 -15.40 2.28
N HIS A 142 0.24 -16.49 1.55
CA HIS A 142 0.88 -17.71 2.03
C HIS A 142 2.39 -17.60 1.92
N TYR A 143 3.07 -17.82 3.04
CA TYR A 143 4.53 -17.81 3.09
C TYR A 143 5.07 -19.25 3.19
N ILE A 144 5.85 -19.65 2.19
CA ILE A 144 6.53 -20.95 2.19
C ILE A 144 7.85 -20.81 2.95
N ASN A 145 7.95 -21.47 4.10
CA ASN A 145 9.19 -21.54 4.86
C ASN A 145 10.15 -22.62 4.31
N ARG A 146 11.38 -22.63 4.81
CA ARG A 146 12.46 -23.56 4.38
C ARG A 146 12.06 -25.05 4.46
N ASP A 147 11.16 -25.41 5.39
CA ASP A 147 10.64 -26.77 5.57
C ASP A 147 9.49 -27.14 4.61
N GLY A 148 9.07 -26.24 3.71
CA GLY A 148 7.87 -26.44 2.89
C GLY A 148 6.56 -26.37 3.69
N ARG A 149 6.62 -25.97 4.96
CA ARG A 149 5.44 -25.75 5.80
C ARG A 149 4.94 -24.32 5.63
N ASP A 150 3.64 -24.19 5.35
CA ASP A 150 2.91 -22.93 5.38
C ASP A 150 3.01 -22.33 6.80
N VAL A 151 3.40 -21.06 6.87
CA VAL A 151 3.19 -20.25 8.07
C VAL A 151 1.94 -19.42 7.84
N TYR A 152 0.90 -19.72 8.61
CA TYR A 152 -0.38 -19.03 8.60
C TYR A 152 -0.29 -17.65 9.26
#